data_AF-A0A3D3JK25-F1
#
_entry.id   AF-A0A3D3JK25-F1
#
_cell.length_a   1.000
_cell.length_b   1.000
_cell.length_c   1.000
_cell.angle_alpha   90.00
_cell.angle_beta   90.00
_cell.angle_gamma   90.00
#
_symmetry.space_group_name_H-M   'P 1'
#
loop_
_entity.id
_entity.type
_entity.pdbx_description
1 polymer ?
#
loop_
_entity_poly.entity_id
_entity_poly.type
_entity_poly.pdbx_seq_one_letter_code
_entity_poly.pdbx_strand_id
1 'polypeptide(L)'
;MASIKPRFSAAGKRDNKSPVAVTFAALGWLLFLFLCWKCTSTLSHRREKIAEIGVNHAELHKTLQARIAKQNSQVNRLKLKTGTDINDNNTEQAKLIGMNNALEPRLETTRAKVAELETAVATLEEEIGGTRDSLAVSNEDIKSLETKLDELLQEKEKLIDDYKSRYVEMKAVYETKRREEDAMQLGHFYSSHRHTPFAPAAAFFTGEKLYQTEDFPFAAKHYGEILRRYPKSEYASYAIERIEQLNKQQLYQPQEVGFHPWRILSIIDNP
;
A
#
# COMPACT_ATOMS: atom_id res chain seq x y z
N MET A 1 3.32 30.08 118.64
CA MET A 1 3.22 28.79 119.36
C MET A 1 4.55 28.07 119.19
N ALA A 2 5.32 27.62 120.18
CA ALA A 2 5.39 27.87 121.61
C ALA A 2 6.88 27.67 121.96
N SER A 3 7.43 28.58 122.75
CA SER A 3 8.77 28.50 123.35
C SER A 3 8.72 27.52 124.53
N ILE A 4 9.66 26.58 124.63
CA ILE A 4 9.82 25.75 125.84
C ILE A 4 11.30 25.67 126.22
N LYS A 5 11.66 26.45 127.24
CA LYS A 5 12.75 26.16 128.19
C LYS A 5 12.27 25.12 129.22
N PRO A 6 13.16 24.31 129.79
CA PRO A 6 13.39 24.36 131.26
C PRO A 6 14.90 24.21 131.59
N ARG A 7 15.55 24.84 132.58
CA ARG A 7 15.37 25.16 134.02
C ARG A 7 15.76 24.02 134.99
N PHE A 8 17.02 24.11 135.47
CA PHE A 8 17.65 23.78 136.78
C PHE A 8 17.25 22.54 137.60
N SER A 9 18.24 21.84 138.15
CA SER A 9 18.38 21.64 139.61
C SER A 9 19.84 21.30 140.01
N ALA A 10 20.21 21.68 141.23
CA ALA A 10 21.53 21.57 141.85
C ALA A 10 21.47 20.69 143.11
N ALA A 11 22.51 19.89 143.36
CA ALA A 11 22.98 19.31 144.62
C ALA A 11 24.00 18.21 144.20
N GLY A 12 25.21 18.04 144.72
CA GLY A 12 25.78 18.33 146.02
C GLY A 12 26.45 17.03 146.51
N LYS A 13 27.79 16.97 146.55
CA LYS A 13 28.63 16.23 147.51
C LYS A 13 30.07 16.10 147.02
N ARG A 14 31.01 16.47 147.90
CA ARG A 14 32.44 16.16 147.85
C ARG A 14 32.62 14.66 148.13
N ASP A 15 33.57 14.03 147.45
CA ASP A 15 34.42 12.99 148.04
C ASP A 15 35.68 12.76 147.19
N ASN A 16 36.82 12.71 147.87
CA ASN A 16 38.15 12.45 147.33
C ASN A 16 38.28 11.01 146.83
N LYS A 17 38.88 10.81 145.64
CA LYS A 17 39.56 9.61 145.05
C LYS A 17 39.65 9.87 143.53
N SER A 18 40.64 9.49 142.73
CA SER A 18 41.91 8.80 142.81
C SER A 18 42.63 9.18 141.47
N PRO A 19 43.96 9.30 141.38
CA PRO A 19 44.67 9.71 140.15
C PRO A 19 44.41 8.79 138.92
N VAL A 20 43.76 7.64 139.11
CA VAL A 20 43.36 6.71 138.03
C VAL A 20 42.09 7.18 137.31
N ALA A 21 41.20 7.95 137.92
CA ALA A 21 39.95 8.39 137.27
C ALA A 21 40.15 9.51 136.23
N VAL A 22 41.16 10.36 136.43
CA VAL A 22 41.49 11.47 135.52
C VAL A 22 42.14 10.95 134.23
N THR A 23 42.91 9.86 134.30
CA THR A 23 43.50 9.22 133.11
C THR A 23 42.44 8.53 132.26
N PHE A 24 41.43 7.88 132.86
CA PHE A 24 40.29 7.32 132.11
C PHE A 24 39.39 8.40 131.48
N ALA A 25 39.20 9.54 132.15
CA ALA A 25 38.44 10.66 131.58
C ALA A 25 39.18 11.31 130.38
N ALA A 26 40.50 11.47 130.48
CA ALA A 26 41.33 11.98 129.39
C ALA A 26 41.41 10.99 128.22
N LEU A 27 41.54 9.69 128.49
CA LEU A 27 41.47 8.63 127.48
C LEU A 27 40.08 8.56 126.82
N GLY A 28 39.01 8.73 127.59
CA GLY A 28 37.64 8.79 127.07
C GLY A 28 37.41 9.99 126.15
N TRP A 29 37.95 11.16 126.51
CA TRP A 29 37.91 12.35 125.66
C TRP A 29 38.77 12.21 124.39
N LEU A 30 39.95 11.60 124.48
CA LEU A 30 40.77 11.29 123.31
C LEU A 30 40.10 10.26 122.39
N LEU A 31 39.45 9.24 122.95
CA LEU A 31 38.61 8.29 122.20
C LEU A 31 37.44 8.98 121.52
N PHE A 32 36.76 9.89 122.23
CA PHE A 32 35.65 10.66 121.69
C PHE A 32 36.09 11.60 120.55
N LEU A 33 37.21 12.32 120.72
CA LEU A 33 37.79 13.16 119.67
C LEU A 33 38.27 12.32 118.48
N PHE A 34 38.81 11.13 118.72
CA PHE A 34 39.19 10.19 117.66
C PHE A 34 37.97 9.63 116.91
N LEU A 35 36.87 9.32 117.62
CA LEU A 35 35.59 8.91 117.04
C LEU A 35 34.93 10.04 116.25
N CYS A 36 34.97 11.28 116.76
CA CYS A 36 34.53 12.47 116.05
C CYS A 36 35.38 12.74 114.81
N TRP A 37 36.71 12.60 114.88
CA TRP A 37 37.61 12.69 113.72
C TRP A 37 37.29 11.61 112.70
N LYS A 38 37.13 10.34 113.11
CA LYS A 38 36.76 9.25 112.20
C LYS A 38 35.37 9.47 111.59
N CYS A 39 34.42 10.03 112.33
CA CYS A 39 33.11 10.42 111.78
C CYS A 39 33.22 11.59 110.80
N THR A 40 33.98 12.64 111.09
CA THR A 40 34.13 13.78 110.18
C THR A 40 34.96 13.42 108.95
N SER A 41 35.97 12.56 109.07
CA SER A 41 36.75 12.08 107.92
C SER A 41 35.94 11.13 107.04
N THR A 42 35.10 10.26 107.62
CA THR A 42 34.20 9.39 106.84
C THR A 42 33.06 10.16 106.22
N LEU A 43 32.51 11.20 106.88
CA LEU A 43 31.54 12.12 106.27
C LEU A 43 32.15 12.96 105.16
N SER A 44 33.38 13.47 105.34
CA SER A 44 34.12 14.19 104.30
C SER A 44 34.34 13.31 103.07
N HIS A 45 34.85 12.09 103.27
CA HIS A 45 35.07 11.14 102.19
C HIS A 45 33.76 10.68 101.52
N ARG A 46 32.67 10.55 102.28
CA ARG A 46 31.33 10.28 101.71
C ARG A 46 30.80 11.48 100.91
N ARG A 47 31.02 12.72 101.36
CA ARG A 47 30.64 13.93 100.62
C ARG A 47 31.44 14.09 99.34
N GLU A 48 32.74 13.80 99.39
CA GLU A 48 33.62 13.78 98.22
C GLU A 48 33.16 12.76 97.18
N LYS A 49 32.85 11.51 97.60
CA LYS A 49 32.28 10.50 96.70
C LYS A 49 30.91 10.89 96.13
N ILE A 50 30.04 11.51 96.93
CA ILE A 50 28.73 11.99 96.45
C ILE A 50 28.92 13.12 95.42
N ALA A 51 29.88 14.03 95.64
CA ALA A 51 30.21 15.08 94.69
C ALA A 51 30.82 14.50 93.41
N GLU A 52 31.73 13.53 93.51
CA GLU A 52 32.33 12.82 92.37
C GLU A 52 31.26 12.07 91.56
N ILE A 53 30.34 11.35 92.22
CA ILE A 53 29.18 10.71 91.57
C ILE A 53 28.30 11.77 90.90
N GLY A 54 28.08 12.92 91.53
CA GLY A 54 27.30 14.03 90.95
C GLY A 54 27.95 14.61 89.69
N VAL A 55 29.27 14.81 89.70
CA VAL A 55 30.04 15.29 88.54
C VAL A 55 30.03 14.26 87.41
N ASN A 56 30.32 12.99 87.71
CA ASN A 56 30.28 11.90 86.74
C ASN A 56 28.87 11.71 86.15
N HIS A 57 27.82 11.88 86.96
CA HIS A 57 26.44 11.82 86.50
C HIS A 57 26.07 13.01 85.61
N ALA A 58 26.50 14.22 85.95
CA ALA A 58 26.29 15.42 85.12
C ALA A 58 27.03 15.31 83.77
N GLU A 59 28.24 14.75 83.77
CA GLU A 59 29.01 14.49 82.54
C GLU A 59 28.36 13.40 81.68
N LEU A 60 27.91 12.30 82.29
CA LEU A 60 27.13 11.26 81.61
C LEU A 60 25.84 11.83 81.01
N HIS A 61 25.13 12.69 81.76
CA HIS A 61 23.91 13.33 81.28
C HIS A 61 24.19 14.27 80.09
N LYS A 62 25.26 15.06 80.16
CA LYS A 62 25.69 15.95 79.06
C LYS A 62 26.09 15.17 77.80
N THR A 63 26.84 14.08 77.95
CA THR A 63 27.24 13.22 76.83
C THR A 63 26.05 12.49 76.20
N LEU A 64 25.12 11.99 77.01
CA LEU A 64 23.85 11.42 76.53
C LEU A 64 23.01 12.46 75.81
N GLN A 65 22.85 13.67 76.35
CA GLN A 65 22.14 14.77 75.69
C GLN A 65 22.77 15.14 74.36
N ALA A 66 24.11 15.23 74.29
CA ALA A 66 24.81 15.50 73.03
C ALA A 66 24.60 14.38 71.99
N ARG A 67 24.59 13.11 72.43
CA ARG A 67 24.31 11.96 71.56
C ARG A 67 22.87 11.97 71.06
N ILE A 68 21.90 12.23 71.93
CA ILE A 68 20.49 12.36 71.58
C ILE A 68 20.31 13.51 70.58
N ALA A 69 20.91 14.68 70.83
CA ALA A 69 20.84 15.82 69.91
C ALA A 69 21.44 15.48 68.53
N LYS A 70 22.61 14.81 68.50
CA LYS A 70 23.24 14.36 67.26
C LYS A 70 22.35 13.36 66.51
N GLN A 71 21.81 12.35 67.18
CA GLN A 71 20.91 11.37 66.58
C GLN A 71 19.63 12.04 66.06
N ASN A 72 19.03 12.96 66.83
CA ASN A 72 17.87 13.72 66.40
C ASN A 72 18.17 14.55 65.13
N SER A 73 19.35 15.18 65.05
CA SER A 73 19.77 15.91 63.85
C SER A 73 19.94 15.00 62.62
N GLN A 74 20.40 13.75 62.82
CA GLN A 74 20.56 12.77 61.74
C GLN A 74 19.19 12.24 61.28
N VAL A 75 18.32 11.91 62.23
CA VAL A 75 16.94 11.48 61.96
C VAL A 75 16.18 12.57 61.21
N ASN A 76 16.29 13.84 61.62
CA ASN A 76 15.61 14.94 60.94
C ASN A 76 16.13 15.15 59.51
N ARG A 77 17.44 15.05 59.28
CA ARG A 77 18.02 15.11 57.93
C ARG A 77 17.56 13.97 57.04
N LEU A 78 17.55 12.74 57.56
CA LEU A 78 17.06 11.58 56.83
C LEU A 78 15.57 11.71 56.52
N LYS A 79 14.75 12.12 57.49
CA LYS A 79 13.31 12.38 57.27
C LYS A 79 13.08 13.42 56.18
N LEU A 80 13.84 14.53 56.19
CA LEU A 80 13.72 15.56 55.17
C LEU A 80 14.08 15.00 53.79
N LYS A 81 15.22 14.32 53.67
CA LYS A 81 15.68 13.72 52.42
C LYS A 81 14.68 12.69 51.89
N THR A 82 14.26 11.75 52.73
CA THR A 82 13.27 10.73 52.35
C THR A 82 11.93 11.37 51.98
N GLY A 83 11.53 12.46 52.64
CA GLY A 83 10.34 13.23 52.26
C GLY A 83 10.46 13.85 50.87
N THR A 84 11.61 14.44 50.54
CA THR A 84 11.91 14.96 49.20
C THR A 84 11.90 13.84 48.16
N ASP A 85 12.62 12.74 48.41
CA ASP A 85 12.70 11.60 47.48
C ASP A 85 11.30 10.99 47.22
N ILE A 86 10.43 10.90 48.25
CA ILE A 86 9.04 10.45 48.09
C ILE A 86 8.24 11.41 47.21
N ASN A 87 8.38 12.72 47.43
CA ASN A 87 7.66 13.72 46.65
C ASN A 87 8.10 13.74 45.17
N ASP A 88 9.39 13.62 44.92
CA ASP A 88 9.95 13.56 43.57
C ASP A 88 9.49 12.28 42.86
N ASN A 89 9.54 11.13 43.55
CA ASN A 89 9.01 9.87 43.01
C ASN A 89 7.51 9.93 42.71
N ASN A 90 6.71 10.54 43.58
CA ASN A 90 5.27 10.73 43.34
C ASN A 90 5.03 11.62 42.10
N THR A 91 5.87 12.63 41.90
CA THR A 91 5.79 13.53 40.73
C THR A 91 6.12 12.79 39.44
N GLU A 92 7.20 12.00 39.41
CA GLU A 92 7.54 11.17 38.25
C GLU A 92 6.49 10.09 37.98
N GLN A 93 5.95 9.45 39.01
CA GLN A 93 4.86 8.47 38.86
C GLN A 93 3.61 9.11 38.23
N ALA A 94 3.22 10.30 38.69
CA ALA A 94 2.08 11.03 38.10
C ALA A 94 2.31 11.35 36.61
N LYS A 95 3.54 11.73 36.24
CA LYS A 95 3.93 11.99 34.85
C LYS A 95 3.85 10.73 33.99
N LEU A 96 4.37 9.60 34.47
CA LEU A 96 4.30 8.31 33.76
C LEU A 96 2.86 7.83 33.56
N ILE A 97 2.00 7.99 34.56
CA ILE A 97 0.56 7.69 34.44
C ILE A 97 -0.07 8.58 33.37
N GLY A 98 0.22 9.88 33.38
CA GLY A 98 -0.26 10.80 32.34
C GLY A 98 0.18 10.42 30.93
N MET A 99 1.44 10.00 30.76
CA MET A 99 1.97 9.52 29.49
C MET A 99 1.29 8.22 29.03
N ASN A 100 1.08 7.26 29.92
CA ASN A 100 0.38 6.01 29.60
C ASN A 100 -1.06 6.26 29.17
N ASN A 101 -1.79 7.09 29.94
CA ASN A 101 -3.18 7.46 29.61
C ASN A 101 -3.29 8.20 28.27
N ALA A 102 -2.26 8.94 27.86
CA ALA A 102 -2.22 9.63 26.57
C ALA A 102 -1.85 8.69 25.40
N LEU A 103 -1.11 7.61 25.65
CA LEU A 103 -0.70 6.65 24.63
C LEU A 103 -1.82 5.65 24.29
N GLU A 104 -2.60 5.24 25.27
CA GLU A 104 -3.69 4.27 25.11
C GLU A 104 -4.69 4.64 23.99
N PRO A 105 -5.28 5.86 23.94
CA PRO A 105 -6.19 6.23 22.85
C PRO A 105 -5.48 6.32 21.49
N ARG A 106 -4.18 6.66 21.45
CA ARG A 106 -3.41 6.68 20.21
C ARG A 106 -3.20 5.27 19.68
N LEU A 107 -2.97 4.31 20.57
CA LEU A 107 -2.78 2.91 20.22
C LEU A 107 -4.09 2.33 19.68
N GLU A 108 -5.22 2.61 20.32
CA GLU A 108 -6.55 2.22 19.82
C GLU A 108 -6.87 2.86 18.46
N THR A 109 -6.58 4.15 18.30
CA THR A 109 -6.75 4.83 17.00
C THR A 109 -5.88 4.19 15.91
N THR A 110 -4.66 3.81 16.25
CA THR A 110 -3.73 3.17 15.31
C THR A 110 -4.20 1.77 14.95
N ARG A 111 -4.69 0.98 15.92
CA ARG A 111 -5.29 -0.33 15.67
C ARG A 111 -6.50 -0.25 14.75
N ALA A 112 -7.39 0.72 14.98
CA ALA A 112 -8.55 0.95 14.11
C ALA A 112 -8.11 1.26 12.67
N LYS A 113 -7.12 2.14 12.50
CA LYS A 113 -6.57 2.46 11.17
C LYS A 113 -5.91 1.26 10.49
N VAL A 114 -5.22 0.40 11.24
CA VAL A 114 -4.62 -0.83 10.69
C VAL A 114 -5.72 -1.76 10.21
N ALA A 115 -6.78 -1.98 11.00
CA ALA A 115 -7.90 -2.81 10.59
C ALA A 115 -8.60 -2.26 9.33
N GLU A 116 -8.83 -0.94 9.25
CA GLU A 116 -9.36 -0.29 8.04
C GLU A 116 -8.46 -0.53 6.82
N LEU A 117 -7.14 -0.37 6.97
CA LEU A 117 -6.19 -0.63 5.88
C LEU A 117 -6.17 -2.09 5.46
N GLU A 118 -6.24 -3.03 6.40
CA GLU A 118 -6.33 -4.47 6.09
C GLU A 118 -7.58 -4.79 5.28
N THR A 119 -8.73 -4.20 5.64
CA THR A 119 -9.95 -4.36 4.83
C THR A 119 -9.82 -3.74 3.45
N ALA A 120 -9.20 -2.56 3.33
CA ALA A 120 -8.99 -1.90 2.05
C ALA A 120 -8.04 -2.70 1.14
N VAL A 121 -6.99 -3.30 1.71
CA VAL A 121 -6.08 -4.19 0.97
C VAL A 121 -6.82 -5.41 0.47
N ALA A 122 -7.62 -6.07 1.32
CA ALA A 122 -8.40 -7.23 0.91
C ALA A 122 -9.37 -6.90 -0.25
N THR A 123 -10.05 -5.74 -0.20
CA THR A 123 -10.92 -5.30 -1.30
C THR A 123 -10.16 -5.03 -2.59
N LEU A 124 -8.97 -4.42 -2.51
CA LEU A 124 -8.15 -4.15 -3.68
C LEU A 124 -7.61 -5.45 -4.30
N GLU A 125 -7.24 -6.43 -3.48
CA GLU A 125 -6.81 -7.75 -3.97
C GLU A 125 -7.92 -8.47 -4.74
N GLU A 126 -9.17 -8.38 -4.26
CA GLU A 126 -10.35 -8.91 -4.96
C GLU A 126 -10.58 -8.21 -6.31
N GLU A 127 -10.54 -6.88 -6.33
CA GLU A 127 -10.68 -6.08 -7.57
C GLU A 127 -9.56 -6.38 -8.58
N ILE A 128 -8.31 -6.51 -8.11
CA ILE A 128 -7.17 -6.90 -8.96
C ILE A 128 -7.36 -8.32 -9.51
N GLY A 129 -7.90 -9.24 -8.72
CA GLY A 129 -8.27 -10.58 -9.18
C GLY A 129 -9.29 -10.53 -10.32
N GLY A 130 -10.41 -9.82 -10.13
CA GLY A 130 -11.46 -9.69 -11.14
C GLY A 130 -10.99 -9.03 -12.44
N THR A 131 -10.16 -7.99 -12.35
CA THR A 131 -9.57 -7.33 -13.54
C THR A 131 -8.60 -8.24 -14.29
N ARG A 132 -7.79 -9.04 -13.57
CA ARG A 132 -6.89 -10.03 -14.16
C ARG A 132 -7.65 -11.11 -14.92
N ASP A 133 -8.74 -11.62 -14.37
CA ASP A 133 -9.58 -12.63 -15.02
C ASP A 133 -10.25 -12.07 -16.28
N SER A 134 -10.79 -10.85 -16.22
CA SER A 134 -11.35 -10.17 -17.40
C SER A 134 -10.31 -9.94 -18.51
N LEU A 135 -9.07 -9.62 -18.14
CA LEU A 135 -7.98 -9.46 -19.10
C LEU A 135 -7.59 -10.81 -19.74
N ALA A 136 -7.60 -11.90 -18.96
CA ALA A 136 -7.33 -13.24 -19.48
C ALA A 136 -8.37 -13.68 -20.51
N VAL A 137 -9.68 -13.46 -20.24
CA VAL A 137 -10.76 -13.75 -21.19
C VAL A 137 -10.60 -12.91 -22.46
N SER A 138 -10.33 -11.59 -22.32
CA SER A 138 -10.15 -10.70 -23.47
C SER A 138 -8.97 -11.11 -24.36
N ASN A 139 -7.87 -11.58 -23.76
CA ASN A 139 -6.71 -12.06 -24.51
C ASN A 139 -7.00 -13.33 -25.31
N GLU A 140 -7.83 -14.24 -24.76
CA GLU A 140 -8.25 -15.44 -25.49
C GLU A 140 -9.15 -15.09 -26.67
N ASP A 141 -10.05 -14.12 -26.50
CA ASP A 141 -10.89 -13.59 -27.59
C ASP A 141 -10.05 -12.94 -28.70
N ILE A 142 -9.03 -12.15 -28.33
CA ILE A 142 -8.09 -11.54 -29.29
C ILE A 142 -7.37 -12.62 -30.09
N LYS A 143 -6.85 -13.65 -29.43
CA LYS A 143 -6.15 -14.76 -30.09
C LYS A 143 -7.06 -15.55 -31.03
N SER A 144 -8.33 -15.72 -30.66
CA SER A 144 -9.35 -16.31 -31.54
C SER A 144 -9.57 -15.46 -32.79
N LEU A 145 -9.65 -14.14 -32.64
CA LEU A 145 -9.80 -13.20 -33.76
C LEU A 145 -8.57 -13.19 -34.68
N GLU A 146 -7.36 -13.22 -34.12
CA GLU A 146 -6.11 -13.32 -34.89
C GLU A 146 -6.09 -14.59 -35.75
N THR A 147 -6.45 -15.73 -35.16
CA THR A 147 -6.53 -17.01 -35.89
C THR A 147 -7.52 -16.94 -37.05
N LYS A 148 -8.72 -16.37 -36.81
CA LYS A 148 -9.74 -16.21 -37.85
C LYS A 148 -9.32 -15.24 -38.95
N LEU A 149 -8.56 -14.19 -38.60
CA LEU A 149 -8.02 -13.26 -39.58
C LEU A 149 -7.02 -13.96 -40.49
N ASP A 150 -6.11 -14.77 -39.93
CA ASP A 150 -5.13 -15.54 -40.70
C ASP A 150 -5.81 -16.54 -41.64
N GLU A 151 -6.85 -17.24 -41.18
CA GLU A 151 -7.65 -18.14 -42.02
C GLU A 151 -8.29 -17.40 -43.20
N LEU A 152 -8.91 -16.23 -42.96
CA LEU A 152 -9.52 -15.42 -43.99
C LEU A 152 -8.50 -14.85 -44.98
N LEU A 153 -7.31 -14.48 -44.51
CA LEU A 153 -6.22 -14.02 -45.38
C LEU A 153 -5.72 -15.16 -46.29
N GLN A 154 -5.57 -16.37 -45.76
CA GLN A 154 -5.22 -17.55 -46.55
C GLN A 154 -6.30 -17.92 -47.55
N GLU A 155 -7.58 -17.85 -47.16
CA GLU A 155 -8.71 -18.11 -48.06
C GLU A 155 -8.78 -17.07 -49.17
N LYS A 156 -8.61 -15.79 -48.84
CA LYS A 156 -8.54 -14.69 -49.81
C LYS A 156 -7.44 -14.94 -50.85
N GLU A 157 -6.23 -15.33 -50.42
CA GLU A 157 -5.12 -15.58 -51.35
C GLU A 157 -5.44 -16.73 -52.31
N LYS A 158 -5.97 -17.84 -51.78
CA LYS A 158 -6.42 -18.99 -52.60
C LYS A 158 -7.47 -18.58 -53.63
N LEU A 159 -8.44 -17.75 -53.23
CA LEU A 159 -9.48 -17.25 -54.15
C LEU A 159 -8.92 -16.32 -55.21
N ILE A 160 -7.93 -15.49 -54.88
CA ILE A 160 -7.24 -14.63 -55.85
C ILE A 160 -6.48 -15.48 -56.86
N ASP A 161 -5.76 -16.51 -56.41
CA ASP A 161 -5.01 -17.41 -57.29
C ASP A 161 -5.92 -18.22 -58.20
N ASP A 162 -7.01 -18.80 -57.67
CA ASP A 162 -8.02 -19.50 -58.49
C ASP A 162 -8.65 -18.55 -59.52
N TYR A 163 -8.98 -17.32 -59.11
CA TYR A 163 -9.51 -16.31 -60.03
C TYR A 163 -8.50 -15.94 -61.13
N LYS A 164 -7.22 -15.74 -60.80
CA LYS A 164 -6.14 -15.47 -61.77
C LYS A 164 -6.01 -16.61 -62.79
N SER A 165 -6.00 -17.86 -62.33
CA SER A 165 -5.90 -19.03 -63.23
C SER A 165 -7.08 -19.07 -64.20
N ARG A 166 -8.32 -19.02 -63.66
CA ARG A 166 -9.54 -19.05 -64.48
C ARG A 166 -9.62 -17.87 -65.44
N TYR A 167 -9.15 -16.69 -65.02
CA TYR A 167 -9.12 -15.52 -65.87
C TYR A 167 -8.18 -15.72 -67.06
N VAL A 168 -6.97 -16.25 -66.85
CA VAL A 168 -6.01 -16.55 -67.93
C VAL A 168 -6.57 -17.60 -68.91
N GLU A 169 -7.13 -18.69 -68.39
CA GLU A 169 -7.75 -19.75 -69.19
C GLU A 169 -8.91 -19.20 -70.04
N MET A 170 -9.83 -18.46 -69.40
CA MET A 170 -10.98 -17.88 -70.07
C MET A 170 -10.56 -16.83 -71.12
N LYS A 171 -9.53 -16.04 -70.83
CA LYS A 171 -8.96 -15.09 -71.80
C LYS A 171 -8.42 -15.82 -73.03
N ALA A 172 -7.72 -16.94 -72.85
CA ALA A 172 -7.21 -17.73 -73.98
C ALA A 172 -8.34 -18.29 -74.86
N VAL A 173 -9.43 -18.79 -74.25
CA VAL A 173 -10.62 -19.26 -74.98
C VAL A 173 -11.29 -18.10 -75.73
N TYR A 174 -11.49 -16.97 -75.06
CA TYR A 174 -12.05 -15.77 -75.66
C TYR A 174 -11.22 -15.29 -76.87
N GLU A 175 -9.91 -15.17 -76.71
CA GLU A 175 -9.00 -14.71 -77.79
C GLU A 175 -9.00 -15.67 -78.98
N THR A 176 -9.11 -16.97 -78.75
CA THR A 176 -9.19 -17.97 -79.82
C THR A 176 -10.47 -17.78 -80.63
N LYS A 177 -11.63 -17.72 -79.96
CA LYS A 177 -12.93 -17.48 -80.61
C LYS A 177 -13.05 -16.08 -81.23
N ARG A 178 -12.32 -15.10 -80.69
CA ARG A 178 -12.25 -13.75 -81.26
C ARG A 178 -11.55 -13.77 -82.62
N ARG A 179 -10.45 -14.52 -82.76
CA ARG A 179 -9.68 -14.64 -84.01
C ARG A 179 -10.37 -15.46 -85.10
N GLU A 180 -11.25 -16.39 -84.74
CA GLU A 180 -12.06 -17.13 -85.71
C GLU A 180 -12.96 -16.17 -86.51
N GLU A 181 -13.26 -16.48 -87.78
CA GLU A 181 -14.10 -15.60 -88.61
C GLU A 181 -15.59 -15.70 -88.26
N ASP A 182 -16.03 -16.88 -87.79
CA ASP A 182 -17.42 -17.16 -87.47
C ASP A 182 -17.93 -16.37 -86.23
N ALA A 183 -18.94 -15.53 -86.44
CA ALA A 183 -19.60 -14.77 -85.37
C ALA A 183 -20.30 -15.67 -84.35
N MET A 184 -20.77 -16.86 -84.76
CA MET A 184 -21.53 -17.78 -83.90
C MET A 184 -20.69 -18.36 -82.78
N GLN A 185 -19.41 -18.63 -83.03
CA GLN A 185 -18.49 -19.17 -82.01
C GLN A 185 -18.30 -18.20 -80.84
N LEU A 186 -18.11 -16.92 -81.15
CA LEU A 186 -17.98 -15.87 -80.15
C LEU A 186 -19.33 -15.52 -79.52
N GLY A 187 -20.42 -15.58 -80.28
CA GLY A 187 -21.78 -15.37 -79.76
C GLY A 187 -22.21 -16.46 -78.77
N HIS A 188 -21.81 -17.71 -79.00
CA HIS A 188 -22.01 -18.80 -78.06
C HIS A 188 -21.17 -18.58 -76.79
N PHE A 189 -19.91 -18.16 -76.94
CA PHE A 189 -19.08 -17.82 -75.79
C PHE A 189 -19.71 -16.72 -74.94
N TYR A 190 -20.17 -15.63 -75.56
CA TYR A 190 -20.93 -14.58 -74.89
C TYR A 190 -22.12 -15.15 -74.13
N SER A 191 -22.93 -15.99 -74.79
CA SER A 191 -24.15 -16.54 -74.21
C SER A 191 -23.89 -17.41 -72.99
N SER A 192 -22.82 -18.20 -73.01
CA SER A 192 -22.42 -19.07 -71.89
C SER A 192 -21.70 -18.32 -70.76
N HIS A 193 -21.09 -17.16 -71.05
CA HIS A 193 -20.19 -16.46 -70.11
C HIS A 193 -20.62 -15.02 -69.82
N ARG A 194 -21.92 -14.74 -69.81
CA ARG A 194 -22.49 -13.38 -69.61
C ARG A 194 -22.09 -12.71 -68.29
N HIS A 195 -21.71 -13.48 -67.29
CA HIS A 195 -21.33 -12.95 -65.97
C HIS A 195 -19.83 -12.68 -65.84
N THR A 196 -19.04 -13.00 -66.86
CA THR A 196 -17.58 -12.88 -66.81
C THR A 196 -17.10 -11.50 -67.27
N PRO A 197 -15.86 -11.11 -66.94
CA PRO A 197 -15.25 -9.87 -67.44
C PRO A 197 -15.17 -9.77 -68.96
N PHE A 198 -15.25 -10.90 -69.67
CA PHE A 198 -15.17 -10.95 -71.13
C PHE A 198 -16.51 -10.69 -71.82
N ALA A 199 -17.61 -10.69 -71.08
CA ALA A 199 -18.96 -10.66 -71.65
C ALA A 199 -19.27 -9.45 -72.57
N PRO A 200 -19.03 -8.19 -72.17
CA PRO A 200 -19.32 -7.06 -73.06
C PRO A 200 -18.41 -7.03 -74.27
N ALA A 201 -17.14 -7.42 -74.12
CA ALA A 201 -16.21 -7.55 -75.25
C ALA A 201 -16.70 -8.59 -76.25
N ALA A 202 -17.06 -9.79 -75.77
CA ALA A 202 -17.57 -10.86 -76.61
C ALA A 202 -18.86 -10.44 -77.33
N ALA A 203 -19.79 -9.79 -76.63
CA ALA A 203 -20.99 -9.25 -77.28
C ALA A 203 -20.65 -8.22 -78.36
N PHE A 204 -19.72 -7.30 -78.08
CA PHE A 204 -19.34 -6.24 -79.00
C PHE A 204 -18.71 -6.82 -80.26
N PHE A 205 -17.68 -7.64 -80.12
CA PHE A 205 -16.99 -8.24 -81.26
C PHE A 205 -17.84 -9.28 -82.01
N THR A 206 -18.82 -9.92 -81.37
CA THR A 206 -19.85 -10.69 -82.10
C THR A 206 -20.70 -9.75 -82.96
N GLY A 207 -21.13 -8.60 -82.42
CA GLY A 207 -21.80 -7.56 -83.19
C GLY A 207 -20.98 -7.05 -84.37
N GLU A 208 -19.68 -6.79 -84.17
CA GLU A 208 -18.77 -6.35 -85.24
C GLU A 208 -18.70 -7.36 -86.39
N LYS A 209 -18.54 -8.66 -86.07
CA LYS A 209 -18.52 -9.72 -87.09
C LYS A 209 -19.84 -9.81 -87.85
N LEU A 210 -20.97 -9.73 -87.13
CA LEU A 210 -22.29 -9.74 -87.76
C LEU A 210 -22.52 -8.52 -88.64
N TYR A 211 -22.05 -7.34 -88.23
CA TYR A 211 -22.12 -6.13 -89.04
C TYR A 211 -21.25 -6.30 -90.31
N GLN A 212 -20.04 -6.82 -90.17
CA GLN A 212 -19.17 -7.10 -91.31
C GLN A 212 -19.79 -8.09 -92.31
N THR A 213 -20.56 -9.08 -91.84
CA THR A 213 -21.30 -10.03 -92.68
C THR A 213 -22.71 -9.55 -93.07
N GLU A 214 -23.02 -8.27 -92.86
CA GLU A 214 -24.29 -7.62 -93.19
C GLU A 214 -25.55 -8.20 -92.49
N ASP A 215 -25.36 -8.93 -91.39
CA ASP A 215 -26.45 -9.40 -90.55
C ASP A 215 -26.85 -8.34 -89.50
N PHE A 216 -27.38 -7.22 -90.01
CA PHE A 216 -27.71 -6.03 -89.21
C PHE A 216 -28.68 -6.29 -88.06
N PRO A 217 -29.76 -7.09 -88.20
CA PRO A 217 -30.68 -7.35 -87.09
C PRO A 217 -30.01 -8.05 -85.90
N PHE A 218 -29.14 -9.04 -86.17
CA PHE A 218 -28.41 -9.73 -85.10
C PHE A 218 -27.28 -8.86 -84.53
N ALA A 219 -26.59 -8.07 -85.36
CA ALA A 219 -25.60 -7.09 -84.89
C ALA A 219 -26.21 -6.09 -83.90
N ALA A 220 -27.33 -5.46 -84.27
CA ALA A 220 -28.06 -4.52 -83.41
C ALA A 220 -28.49 -5.14 -82.08
N LYS A 221 -28.92 -6.41 -82.09
CA LYS A 221 -29.28 -7.16 -80.88
C LYS A 221 -28.09 -7.30 -79.93
N HIS A 222 -26.91 -7.64 -80.44
CA HIS A 222 -25.71 -7.79 -79.61
C HIS A 222 -25.22 -6.47 -79.02
N TYR A 223 -25.22 -5.38 -79.81
CA TYR A 223 -24.91 -4.05 -79.28
C TYR A 223 -25.94 -3.59 -78.23
N GLY A 224 -27.23 -3.83 -78.48
CA GLY A 224 -28.30 -3.49 -77.54
C GLY A 224 -28.19 -4.24 -76.21
N GLU A 225 -27.77 -5.51 -76.24
CA GLU A 225 -27.51 -6.27 -75.01
C GLU A 225 -26.37 -5.66 -74.16
N ILE A 226 -25.38 -5.01 -74.78
CA ILE A 226 -24.30 -4.31 -74.05
C ILE A 226 -24.88 -3.14 -73.28
N LEU A 227 -25.68 -2.30 -73.94
CA LEU A 227 -26.30 -1.14 -73.31
C LEU A 227 -27.24 -1.54 -72.18
N ARG A 228 -27.93 -2.68 -72.34
CA ARG A 228 -28.88 -3.18 -71.35
C ARG A 228 -28.21 -3.82 -70.14
N ARG A 229 -27.15 -4.61 -70.34
CA ARG A 229 -26.53 -5.43 -69.27
C ARG A 229 -25.22 -4.86 -68.73
N TYR A 230 -24.48 -4.14 -69.57
CA TYR A 230 -23.17 -3.58 -69.25
C TYR A 230 -23.10 -2.08 -69.61
N PRO A 231 -24.05 -1.24 -69.15
CA PRO A 231 -24.15 0.17 -69.54
C PRO A 231 -22.93 1.01 -69.12
N LYS A 232 -22.14 0.52 -68.18
CA LYS A 232 -20.94 1.17 -67.66
C LYS A 232 -19.64 0.57 -68.21
N SER A 233 -19.73 -0.36 -69.16
CA SER A 233 -18.53 -0.91 -69.81
C SER A 233 -17.99 0.07 -70.85
N GLU A 234 -16.68 0.03 -71.10
CA GLU A 234 -16.06 0.80 -72.19
C GLU A 234 -16.73 0.51 -73.54
N TYR A 235 -17.26 -0.70 -73.73
CA TYR A 235 -18.00 -1.09 -74.94
C TYR A 235 -19.37 -0.43 -75.11
N ALA A 236 -19.93 0.20 -74.06
CA ALA A 236 -21.25 0.82 -74.16
C ALA A 236 -21.24 2.04 -75.09
N SER A 237 -20.20 2.89 -75.03
CA SER A 237 -20.07 4.05 -75.93
C SER A 237 -19.92 3.59 -77.38
N TYR A 238 -19.04 2.61 -77.63
CA TYR A 238 -18.85 2.03 -78.95
C TYR A 238 -20.14 1.38 -79.49
N ALA A 239 -20.88 0.67 -78.64
CA ALA A 239 -22.16 0.05 -79.04
C ALA A 239 -23.23 1.09 -79.42
N ILE A 240 -23.29 2.25 -78.73
CA ILE A 240 -24.17 3.36 -79.12
C ILE A 240 -23.81 3.85 -80.52
N GLU A 241 -22.53 4.09 -80.77
CA GLU A 241 -22.03 4.54 -82.06
C GLU A 241 -22.40 3.53 -83.17
N ARG A 242 -22.17 2.24 -82.95
CA ARG A 242 -22.50 1.18 -83.92
C ARG A 242 -23.99 1.07 -84.20
N ILE A 243 -24.84 1.22 -83.19
CA ILE A 243 -26.30 1.25 -83.40
C ILE A 243 -26.70 2.47 -84.24
N GLU A 244 -26.09 3.64 -84.01
CA GLU A 244 -26.35 4.83 -84.82
C GLU A 244 -25.92 4.64 -86.29
N GLN A 245 -24.75 4.03 -86.53
CA GLN A 245 -24.27 3.70 -87.87
C GLN A 245 -25.20 2.72 -88.59
N LEU A 246 -25.66 1.67 -87.90
CA LEU A 246 -26.64 0.70 -88.42
C LEU A 246 -27.96 1.38 -88.81
N ASN A 247 -28.48 2.28 -87.97
CA ASN A 247 -29.71 3.03 -88.26
C ASN A 247 -29.59 3.94 -89.48
N LYS A 248 -28.38 4.46 -89.75
CA LYS A 248 -28.05 5.26 -90.94
C LYS A 248 -27.70 4.41 -92.16
N GLN A 249 -27.73 3.07 -92.05
CA GLN A 249 -27.31 2.13 -93.10
C GLN A 249 -25.89 2.39 -93.60
N GLN A 250 -24.98 2.81 -92.70
CA GLN A 250 -23.59 3.03 -93.06
C GLN A 250 -22.90 1.70 -93.32
N LEU A 251 -22.00 1.68 -94.32
CA LEU A 251 -21.13 0.54 -94.57
C LEU A 251 -20.21 0.31 -93.38
N TYR A 252 -19.92 -0.96 -93.10
CA TYR A 252 -19.04 -1.34 -92.00
C TYR A 252 -17.65 -0.71 -92.18
N GLN A 253 -17.19 -0.04 -91.13
CA GLN A 253 -15.82 0.47 -91.01
C GLN A 253 -15.20 -0.11 -89.73
N PRO A 254 -14.07 -0.84 -89.81
CA PRO A 254 -13.45 -1.43 -88.63
C PRO A 254 -12.99 -0.34 -87.67
N GLN A 255 -13.26 -0.52 -86.38
CA GLN A 255 -12.80 0.36 -85.31
C GLN A 255 -11.77 -0.39 -84.47
N GLU A 256 -10.62 0.24 -84.22
CA GLU A 256 -9.61 -0.32 -83.33
C GLU A 256 -10.08 -0.19 -81.88
N VAL A 257 -10.81 -1.21 -81.40
CA VAL A 257 -11.23 -1.31 -80.01
C VAL A 257 -10.36 -2.37 -79.32
N GLY A 258 -9.67 -1.96 -78.25
CA GLY A 258 -8.90 -2.86 -77.41
C GLY A 258 -9.77 -3.85 -76.63
N PHE A 259 -9.13 -4.82 -75.98
CA PHE A 259 -9.84 -5.64 -74.99
C PHE A 259 -9.95 -4.87 -73.66
N HIS A 260 -11.19 -4.55 -73.26
CA HIS A 260 -11.51 -3.80 -72.03
C HIS A 260 -12.37 -4.66 -71.10
N PRO A 261 -11.76 -5.39 -70.17
CA PRO A 261 -12.49 -6.32 -69.34
C PRO A 261 -13.44 -5.63 -68.36
N TRP A 262 -14.56 -6.28 -68.07
CA TRP A 262 -15.61 -5.74 -67.21
C TRP A 262 -15.47 -6.19 -65.76
N ARG A 263 -15.39 -5.24 -64.82
CA ARG A 263 -15.31 -5.51 -63.37
C ARG A 263 -14.19 -6.48 -62.99
N ILE A 264 -12.95 -6.18 -63.38
CA ILE A 264 -11.81 -6.90 -62.80
C ILE A 264 -11.53 -6.38 -61.39
N LEU A 265 -11.16 -7.29 -60.50
CA LEU A 265 -10.39 -6.95 -59.30
C LEU A 265 -9.12 -6.19 -59.69
N SER A 266 -8.92 -4.98 -59.19
CA SER A 266 -7.71 -4.16 -59.41
C SER A 266 -6.40 -4.88 -59.08
N ILE A 267 -6.47 -5.99 -58.33
CA ILE A 267 -5.37 -6.88 -57.95
C ILE A 267 -4.78 -7.64 -59.15
N ILE A 268 -5.48 -7.74 -60.29
CA ILE A 268 -4.92 -8.37 -61.50
C ILE A 268 -3.99 -7.42 -62.26
N ASP A 269 -4.21 -6.10 -62.16
CA ASP A 269 -3.50 -5.11 -62.98
C ASP A 269 -2.22 -4.55 -62.33
N ASN A 270 -1.91 -4.94 -61.08
CA ASN A 270 -0.68 -4.60 -60.38
C ASN A 270 -0.02 -5.89 -59.83
N PRO A 271 0.97 -6.47 -60.52
CA PRO A 271 1.80 -7.57 -59.99
C PRO A 271 2.68 -7.12 -58.83
#